data_AF-A0A942DP04-F1
#
_entry.id   AF-A0A942DP04-F1
#
_cell.length_a   1.000
_cell.length_b   1.000
_cell.length_c   1.000
_cell.angle_alpha   90.00
_cell.angle_beta   90.00
_cell.angle_gamma   90.00
#
_symmetry.space_group_name_H-M   'P 1'
#
loop_
_entity.id
_entity.type
_entity.pdbx_description
1 polymer ?
#
loop_
_entity_poly.entity_id
_entity_poly.type
_entity_poly.pdbx_seq_one_letter_code
_entity_poly.pdbx_strand_id
1 'polypeptide(L)'
;MSVESSKARHNQQADLSDLQSEYAQKKKKYAREQEEQLDDLKDYYNGRKEETREQGEAAINHIRKRQSENVAAAEESRHEINERGQKQLNEMETDYRKKMADTRLKRQAQLDEARTNSRDKINEITENQEQKVQKVREESNKEIQTVKDKYNKELHNTQEFTDKRLAQIKDTNQTAVKNEQEKGRQVQAKLHENLQKEYNFTNETGEKRISERKAIQDTQYNRQENEYDKRFHQQQDQWDAREKGQNEQYQNRIAHSKKAYENQLKDQHERFESVYQKNGEANRESLNIQKGNLLKEQVEMKKKFFKENEKYAGKEDDPFYKLQDRGNRLRENPDFYIIEAYVPHHEKDNIKVTIKDDVASISGKRAFKDQVEEDGRKLSTSNYQTFREEFSFEKPVITEGMTRERNGDYVTFWVPKLNSFDGVRKLSKKV
;
A
#
# COMPACT_ATOMS: atom_id res chain seq x y z
N MET A 1 60.90 -118.08 146.10
CA MET A 1 59.88 -119.02 145.58
C MET A 1 58.90 -118.23 144.74
N SER A 2 58.42 -118.62 143.56
CA SER A 2 58.75 -119.65 142.57
C SER A 2 57.62 -119.50 141.55
N VAL A 3 57.94 -119.38 140.25
CA VAL A 3 57.10 -119.79 139.11
C VAL A 3 55.71 -119.11 139.01
N GLU A 4 55.47 -118.36 137.92
CA GLU A 4 54.48 -118.80 136.93
C GLU A 4 54.53 -117.92 135.66
N SER A 5 55.08 -118.52 134.59
CA SER A 5 55.51 -117.90 133.35
C SER A 5 54.67 -118.27 132.11
N SER A 6 53.45 -118.81 132.26
CA SER A 6 52.78 -119.48 131.12
C SER A 6 51.46 -118.86 130.64
N LYS A 7 50.88 -117.90 131.37
CA LYS A 7 49.79 -117.04 130.84
C LYS A 7 50.31 -115.78 130.16
N ALA A 8 51.53 -115.90 129.62
CA ALA A 8 52.29 -114.88 128.93
C ALA A 8 52.12 -114.92 127.39
N ARG A 9 51.11 -115.60 126.82
CA ARG A 9 50.96 -115.66 125.35
C ARG A 9 49.55 -115.48 124.80
N HIS A 10 48.50 -115.79 125.55
CA HIS A 10 47.14 -115.72 125.00
C HIS A 10 46.49 -114.33 125.16
N ASN A 11 46.81 -113.62 126.24
CA ASN A 11 46.42 -112.21 126.43
C ASN A 11 47.30 -111.22 125.65
N GLN A 12 48.24 -111.72 124.83
CA GLN A 12 49.07 -110.88 123.96
C GLN A 12 48.44 -110.67 122.58
N GLN A 13 47.46 -111.50 122.19
CA GLN A 13 46.90 -111.55 120.84
C GLN A 13 45.46 -111.07 120.78
N ALA A 14 44.68 -111.35 121.83
CA ALA A 14 43.64 -110.42 122.22
C ALA A 14 44.34 -109.10 122.53
N ASP A 15 43.73 -108.04 122.03
CA ASP A 15 43.91 -106.74 122.65
C ASP A 15 45.22 -106.02 122.34
N LEU A 16 46.06 -106.62 121.50
CA LEU A 16 46.63 -105.92 120.33
C LEU A 16 45.53 -105.26 119.46
N SER A 17 44.32 -105.84 119.44
CA SER A 17 43.11 -105.26 118.84
C SER A 17 42.61 -104.04 119.64
N ASP A 18 42.49 -104.18 120.96
CA ASP A 18 42.31 -103.06 121.87
C ASP A 18 43.44 -102.04 121.74
N LEU A 19 44.68 -102.43 121.52
CA LEU A 19 45.82 -101.54 121.30
C LEU A 19 45.68 -100.75 119.99
N GLN A 20 45.13 -101.36 118.93
CA GLN A 20 44.81 -100.68 117.67
C GLN A 20 43.57 -99.76 117.80
N SER A 21 42.58 -100.16 118.59
CA SER A 21 41.40 -99.33 118.90
C SER A 21 41.77 -98.16 119.82
N GLU A 22 42.64 -98.39 120.81
CA GLU A 22 43.30 -97.39 121.66
C GLU A 22 44.17 -96.48 120.80
N TYR A 23 44.88 -97.00 119.80
CA TYR A 23 45.71 -96.16 118.93
C TYR A 23 44.85 -95.25 118.04
N ALA A 24 43.72 -95.74 117.54
CA ALA A 24 42.77 -94.93 116.78
C ALA A 24 42.05 -93.89 117.66
N GLN A 25 41.66 -94.27 118.88
CA GLN A 25 41.08 -93.35 119.87
C GLN A 25 42.10 -92.35 120.40
N LYS A 26 43.35 -92.75 120.67
CA LYS A 26 44.46 -91.85 121.02
C LYS A 26 44.81 -90.93 119.87
N LYS A 27 44.83 -91.39 118.62
CA LYS A 27 45.07 -90.51 117.46
C LYS A 27 43.96 -89.47 117.30
N LYS A 28 42.69 -89.84 117.56
CA LYS A 28 41.54 -88.92 117.52
C LYS A 28 41.52 -87.96 118.73
N LYS A 29 41.95 -88.42 119.90
CA LYS A 29 42.17 -87.57 121.09
C LYS A 29 43.35 -86.63 120.91
N TYR A 30 44.47 -87.09 120.36
CA TYR A 30 45.66 -86.28 120.12
C TYR A 30 45.42 -85.23 119.03
N ALA A 31 44.63 -85.55 118.00
CA ALA A 31 44.20 -84.56 117.01
C ALA A 31 43.25 -83.52 117.62
N ARG A 32 42.29 -83.93 118.47
CA ARG A 32 41.44 -83.01 119.23
C ARG A 32 42.23 -82.18 120.24
N GLU A 33 43.15 -82.77 120.98
CA GLU A 33 44.02 -82.08 121.93
C GLU A 33 44.98 -81.14 121.21
N GLN A 34 45.44 -81.43 119.98
CA GLN A 34 46.22 -80.48 119.19
C GLN A 34 45.38 -79.36 118.57
N GLU A 35 44.13 -79.62 118.17
CA GLU A 35 43.20 -78.55 117.76
C GLU A 35 42.79 -77.67 118.95
N GLU A 36 42.53 -78.27 120.11
CA GLU A 36 42.18 -77.58 121.36
C GLU A 36 43.39 -76.83 121.93
N GLN A 37 44.61 -77.38 121.83
CA GLN A 37 45.85 -76.63 122.15
C GLN A 37 46.14 -75.51 121.15
N LEU A 38 45.74 -75.63 119.88
CA LEU A 38 45.91 -74.57 118.88
C LEU A 38 44.87 -73.45 119.05
N ASP A 39 43.65 -73.77 119.46
CA ASP A 39 42.63 -72.79 119.83
C ASP A 39 42.95 -72.15 121.19
N ASP A 40 43.40 -72.92 122.19
CA ASP A 40 43.90 -72.37 123.46
C ASP A 40 45.15 -71.51 123.24
N LEU A 41 46.04 -71.84 122.28
CA LEU A 41 47.17 -70.96 121.94
C LEU A 41 46.68 -69.65 121.32
N LYS A 42 45.66 -69.69 120.46
CA LYS A 42 45.08 -68.49 119.86
C LYS A 42 44.41 -67.61 120.91
N ASP A 43 43.65 -68.19 121.82
CA ASP A 43 42.99 -67.48 122.90
C ASP A 43 44.02 -66.96 123.93
N TYR A 44 45.10 -67.70 124.17
CA TYR A 44 46.22 -67.25 125.01
C TYR A 44 46.97 -66.06 124.40
N TYR A 45 47.24 -66.05 123.08
CA TYR A 45 47.92 -64.92 122.44
C TYR A 45 47.04 -63.67 122.30
N ASN A 46 45.72 -63.85 122.15
CA ASN A 46 44.78 -62.73 122.20
C ASN A 46 44.63 -62.18 123.62
N GLY A 47 44.48 -63.05 124.63
CA GLY A 47 44.43 -62.66 126.05
C GLY A 47 45.71 -61.97 126.52
N ARG A 48 46.89 -62.46 126.12
CA ARG A 48 48.18 -61.85 126.50
C ARG A 48 48.43 -60.49 125.83
N LYS A 49 47.81 -60.23 124.68
CA LYS A 49 47.85 -58.94 123.99
C LYS A 49 46.95 -57.90 124.66
N GLU A 50 45.79 -58.33 125.19
CA GLU A 50 44.93 -57.50 126.04
C GLU A 50 45.59 -57.24 127.41
N GLU A 51 46.19 -58.27 128.02
CA GLU A 51 46.80 -58.19 129.36
C GLU A 51 48.10 -57.36 129.38
N THR A 52 48.88 -57.34 128.29
CA THR A 52 50.03 -56.43 128.17
C THR A 52 49.64 -54.97 127.98
N ARG A 53 48.40 -54.70 127.53
CA ARG A 53 47.85 -53.34 127.45
C ARG A 53 47.36 -52.87 128.81
N GLU A 54 46.70 -53.74 129.57
CA GLU A 54 46.20 -53.43 130.92
C GLU A 54 47.31 -53.40 131.99
N GLN A 55 48.37 -54.20 131.87
CA GLN A 55 49.51 -54.16 132.80
C GLN A 55 50.47 -52.98 132.56
N GLY A 56 50.53 -52.46 131.33
CA GLY A 56 51.21 -51.17 131.05
C GLY A 56 50.52 -49.99 131.74
N GLU A 57 49.18 -50.02 131.79
CA GLU A 57 48.36 -48.99 132.44
C GLU A 57 48.33 -49.11 133.97
N ALA A 58 48.51 -50.31 134.53
CA ALA A 58 48.65 -50.53 135.97
C ALA A 58 50.04 -50.18 136.53
N ALA A 59 51.13 -50.39 135.77
CA ALA A 59 52.50 -50.07 136.22
C ALA A 59 52.79 -48.55 136.26
N ILE A 60 52.20 -47.77 135.36
CA ILE A 60 52.34 -46.30 135.34
C ILE A 60 51.58 -45.66 136.52
N ASN A 61 50.45 -46.25 136.95
CA ASN A 61 49.66 -45.73 138.06
C ASN A 61 50.30 -45.99 139.44
N HIS A 62 51.08 -47.06 139.61
CA HIS A 62 51.82 -47.30 140.87
C HIS A 62 53.07 -46.42 141.03
N ILE A 63 53.71 -46.00 139.93
CA ILE A 63 54.81 -45.02 139.95
C ILE A 63 54.29 -43.60 140.26
N ARG A 64 53.10 -43.24 139.76
CA ARG A 64 52.44 -41.97 140.10
C ARG A 64 52.03 -41.87 141.57
N LYS A 65 51.53 -42.95 142.17
CA LYS A 65 51.05 -42.92 143.57
C LYS A 65 52.19 -42.86 144.59
N ARG A 66 53.31 -43.56 144.33
CA ARG A 66 54.52 -43.49 145.16
C ARG A 66 55.30 -42.17 145.00
N GLN A 67 55.14 -41.49 143.88
CA GLN A 67 55.60 -40.10 143.70
C GLN A 67 54.69 -39.09 144.43
N SER A 68 53.37 -39.35 144.54
CA SER A 68 52.45 -38.44 145.26
C SER A 68 52.67 -38.40 146.77
N GLU A 69 53.10 -39.50 147.39
CA GLU A 69 53.37 -39.57 148.84
C GLU A 69 54.73 -38.91 149.21
N ASN A 70 55.72 -38.98 148.32
CA ASN A 70 56.97 -38.21 148.45
C ASN A 70 56.79 -36.71 148.13
N VAL A 71 55.77 -36.35 147.34
CA VAL A 71 55.39 -34.95 147.09
C VAL A 71 54.64 -34.34 148.28
N ALA A 72 53.80 -35.12 148.98
CA ALA A 72 53.11 -34.65 150.19
C ALA A 72 54.05 -34.44 151.38
N ALA A 73 55.04 -35.33 151.60
CA ALA A 73 56.09 -35.11 152.61
C ALA A 73 57.05 -33.95 152.23
N ALA A 74 57.20 -33.66 150.93
CA ALA A 74 57.89 -32.48 150.43
C ALA A 74 57.04 -31.20 150.56
N GLU A 75 55.71 -31.29 150.64
CA GLU A 75 54.81 -30.15 150.87
C GLU A 75 54.83 -29.64 152.32
N GLU A 76 54.98 -30.52 153.31
CA GLU A 76 55.17 -30.11 154.72
C GLU A 76 56.55 -29.49 154.98
N SER A 77 57.63 -30.06 154.42
CA SER A 77 58.95 -29.40 154.44
C SER A 77 58.99 -28.12 153.60
N ARG A 78 58.18 -28.02 152.54
CA ARG A 78 57.98 -26.76 151.78
C ARG A 78 57.22 -25.72 152.57
N HIS A 79 56.35 -26.07 153.51
CA HIS A 79 55.61 -25.10 154.31
C HIS A 79 56.51 -24.41 155.35
N GLU A 80 57.41 -25.15 156.00
CA GLU A 80 58.42 -24.57 156.92
C GLU A 80 59.56 -23.84 156.18
N ILE A 81 59.92 -24.29 154.97
CA ILE A 81 60.80 -23.55 154.05
C ILE A 81 60.12 -22.30 153.48
N ASN A 82 58.79 -22.30 153.31
CA ASN A 82 58.04 -21.14 152.82
C ASN A 82 57.94 -20.02 153.85
N GLU A 83 57.86 -20.29 155.15
CA GLU A 83 57.80 -19.22 156.16
C GLU A 83 59.17 -18.58 156.45
N ARG A 84 60.26 -19.36 156.48
CA ARG A 84 61.64 -18.80 156.50
C ARG A 84 62.00 -18.17 155.14
N GLY A 85 61.50 -18.78 154.07
CA GLY A 85 61.58 -18.30 152.70
C GLY A 85 60.84 -16.99 152.50
N GLN A 86 59.66 -16.74 153.10
CA GLN A 86 58.89 -15.49 152.96
C GLN A 86 59.56 -14.30 153.65
N LYS A 87 60.26 -14.51 154.77
CA LYS A 87 61.07 -13.45 155.40
C LYS A 87 62.32 -13.11 154.57
N GLN A 88 63.01 -14.12 154.03
CA GLN A 88 64.14 -13.90 153.13
C GLN A 88 63.72 -13.44 151.72
N LEU A 89 62.53 -13.82 151.25
CA LEU A 89 61.92 -13.38 149.99
C LEU A 89 61.48 -11.93 150.07
N ASN A 90 60.99 -11.41 151.19
CA ASN A 90 60.65 -10.00 151.28
C ASN A 90 61.92 -9.11 151.26
N GLU A 91 62.98 -9.51 151.95
CA GLU A 91 64.27 -8.80 151.90
C GLU A 91 64.93 -8.94 150.51
N MET A 92 64.90 -10.14 149.92
CA MET A 92 65.36 -10.37 148.56
C MET A 92 64.48 -9.69 147.51
N GLU A 93 63.16 -9.56 147.71
CA GLU A 93 62.24 -8.88 146.79
C GLU A 93 62.50 -7.37 146.79
N THR A 94 62.86 -6.77 147.93
CA THR A 94 63.28 -5.35 147.95
C THR A 94 64.61 -5.13 147.23
N ASP A 95 65.58 -6.04 147.40
CA ASP A 95 66.89 -5.95 146.75
C ASP A 95 66.81 -6.32 145.25
N TYR A 96 65.92 -7.24 144.89
CA TYR A 96 65.62 -7.66 143.52
C TYR A 96 64.73 -6.63 142.81
N ARG A 97 63.84 -5.90 143.49
CA ARG A 97 63.14 -4.74 142.92
C ARG A 97 64.10 -3.62 142.57
N LYS A 98 65.10 -3.34 143.42
CA LYS A 98 66.20 -2.41 143.09
C LYS A 98 67.03 -2.90 141.90
N LYS A 99 67.47 -4.16 141.92
CA LYS A 99 68.23 -4.74 140.80
C LYS A 99 67.39 -4.85 139.53
N MET A 100 66.09 -5.11 139.58
CA MET A 100 65.18 -5.12 138.42
C MET A 100 64.88 -3.71 137.91
N ALA A 101 64.87 -2.69 138.77
CA ALA A 101 64.79 -1.30 138.34
C ALA A 101 66.07 -0.88 137.62
N ASP A 102 67.25 -1.21 138.16
CA ASP A 102 68.54 -0.98 137.52
C ASP A 102 68.74 -1.83 136.25
N THR A 103 68.22 -3.05 136.23
CA THR A 103 68.26 -3.93 135.05
C THR A 103 67.19 -3.53 134.03
N ARG A 104 66.07 -2.93 134.43
CA ARG A 104 65.12 -2.26 133.52
C ARG A 104 65.75 -1.02 132.91
N LEU A 105 66.44 -0.19 133.69
CA LEU A 105 67.18 0.96 133.17
C LEU A 105 68.31 0.53 132.22
N LYS A 106 69.08 -0.51 132.55
CA LYS A 106 70.11 -1.07 131.67
C LYS A 106 69.54 -1.78 130.44
N ARG A 107 68.44 -2.54 130.56
CA ARG A 107 67.74 -3.13 129.40
C ARG A 107 67.03 -2.09 128.56
N GLN A 108 66.56 -0.99 129.14
CA GLN A 108 65.94 0.09 128.39
C GLN A 108 67.02 0.87 127.63
N ALA A 109 68.18 1.13 128.25
CA ALA A 109 69.36 1.64 127.56
C ALA A 109 69.86 0.67 126.46
N GLN A 110 69.91 -0.64 126.72
CA GLN A 110 70.28 -1.66 125.72
C GLN A 110 69.21 -1.86 124.64
N LEU A 111 67.92 -1.66 124.94
CA LEU A 111 66.84 -1.69 123.95
C LEU A 111 66.84 -0.41 123.12
N ASP A 112 67.20 0.73 123.69
CA ASP A 112 67.34 1.98 122.96
C ASP A 112 68.61 1.96 122.09
N GLU A 113 69.71 1.39 122.57
CA GLU A 113 70.94 1.13 121.81
C GLU A 113 70.76 0.03 120.75
N ALA A 114 69.98 -1.02 121.04
CA ALA A 114 69.58 -2.02 120.06
C ALA A 114 68.54 -1.47 119.07
N ARG A 115 67.71 -0.49 119.46
CA ARG A 115 66.79 0.21 118.56
C ARG A 115 67.53 1.19 117.68
N THR A 116 68.57 1.89 118.14
CA THR A 116 69.41 2.74 117.28
C THR A 116 70.26 1.86 116.36
N ASN A 117 70.94 0.84 116.86
CA ASN A 117 71.69 -0.10 116.01
C ASN A 117 70.81 -0.90 115.04
N SER A 118 69.57 -1.22 115.42
CA SER A 118 68.60 -1.83 114.49
C SER A 118 68.00 -0.80 113.54
N ARG A 119 67.82 0.47 113.94
CA ARG A 119 67.42 1.54 113.01
C ARG A 119 68.50 1.79 111.98
N ASP A 120 69.77 1.79 112.39
CA ASP A 120 70.90 2.03 111.52
C ASP A 120 71.12 0.82 110.60
N LYS A 121 70.97 -0.42 111.09
CA LYS A 121 70.94 -1.62 110.23
C LYS A 121 69.70 -1.73 109.35
N ILE A 122 68.54 -1.28 109.80
CA ILE A 122 67.33 -1.21 108.97
C ILE A 122 67.54 -0.15 107.90
N ASN A 123 68.11 1.01 108.23
CA ASN A 123 68.44 2.07 107.29
C ASN A 123 69.47 1.59 106.25
N GLU A 124 70.51 0.85 106.68
CA GLU A 124 71.52 0.26 105.81
C GLU A 124 70.94 -0.90 104.95
N ILE A 125 69.99 -1.67 105.47
CA ILE A 125 69.25 -2.71 104.71
C ILE A 125 68.24 -2.07 103.76
N THR A 126 67.56 -0.97 104.14
CA THR A 126 66.65 -0.23 103.27
C THR A 126 67.40 0.54 102.21
N GLU A 127 68.57 1.13 102.49
CA GLU A 127 69.43 1.73 101.47
C GLU A 127 70.02 0.67 100.53
N ASN A 128 70.46 -0.48 101.04
CA ASN A 128 70.92 -1.57 100.17
C ASN A 128 69.78 -2.22 99.37
N GLN A 129 68.57 -2.30 99.91
CA GLN A 129 67.39 -2.75 99.17
C GLN A 129 66.89 -1.69 98.20
N GLU A 130 66.92 -0.40 98.53
CA GLU A 130 66.59 0.70 97.62
C GLU A 130 67.61 0.79 96.49
N GLN A 131 68.91 0.61 96.75
CA GLN A 131 69.93 0.53 95.70
C GLN A 131 69.80 -0.72 94.84
N LYS A 132 69.43 -1.88 95.42
CA LYS A 132 69.12 -3.10 94.63
C LYS A 132 67.84 -2.95 93.83
N VAL A 133 66.81 -2.30 94.37
CA VAL A 133 65.56 -1.99 93.68
C VAL A 133 65.78 -0.91 92.62
N GLN A 134 66.65 0.07 92.84
CA GLN A 134 67.07 1.05 91.83
C GLN A 134 67.88 0.38 90.73
N LYS A 135 68.85 -0.48 91.06
CA LYS A 135 69.59 -1.25 90.04
C LYS A 135 68.67 -2.18 89.25
N VAL A 136 67.77 -2.91 89.91
CA VAL A 136 66.78 -3.76 89.22
C VAL A 136 65.78 -2.91 88.43
N ARG A 137 65.38 -1.71 88.89
CA ARG A 137 64.56 -0.78 88.10
C ARG A 137 65.31 -0.18 86.93
N GLU A 138 66.60 0.12 87.07
CA GLU A 138 67.45 0.64 86.00
C GLU A 138 67.78 -0.45 84.97
N GLU A 139 68.08 -1.67 85.41
CA GLU A 139 68.28 -2.84 84.55
C GLU A 139 66.97 -3.24 83.87
N SER A 140 65.85 -3.28 84.60
CA SER A 140 64.52 -3.51 84.02
C SER A 140 64.11 -2.39 83.07
N ASN A 141 64.39 -1.12 83.36
CA ASN A 141 64.11 -0.02 82.45
C ASN A 141 65.04 -0.04 81.22
N LYS A 142 66.30 -0.48 81.36
CA LYS A 142 67.20 -0.72 80.22
C LYS A 142 66.76 -1.93 79.40
N GLU A 143 66.27 -2.99 80.01
CA GLU A 143 65.68 -4.14 79.32
C GLU A 143 64.37 -3.75 78.63
N ILE A 144 63.50 -2.98 79.28
CA ILE A 144 62.27 -2.46 78.68
C ILE A 144 62.60 -1.47 77.55
N GLN A 145 63.63 -0.62 77.69
CA GLN A 145 64.06 0.25 76.59
C GLN A 145 64.67 -0.55 75.44
N THR A 146 65.57 -1.50 75.71
CA THR A 146 66.15 -2.33 74.64
C THR A 146 65.10 -3.21 73.97
N VAL A 147 64.08 -3.68 74.69
CA VAL A 147 62.94 -4.40 74.12
C VAL A 147 62.05 -3.44 73.33
N LYS A 148 61.78 -2.22 73.82
CA LYS A 148 61.05 -1.18 73.05
C LYS A 148 61.81 -0.76 71.79
N ASP A 149 63.12 -0.62 71.87
CA ASP A 149 63.96 -0.24 70.74
C ASP A 149 64.07 -1.39 69.74
N LYS A 150 64.19 -2.64 70.21
CA LYS A 150 64.09 -3.83 69.34
C LYS A 150 62.72 -3.92 68.69
N TYR A 151 61.64 -3.73 69.44
CA TYR A 151 60.28 -3.75 68.92
C TYR A 151 60.04 -2.62 67.91
N ASN A 152 60.48 -1.41 68.20
CA ASN A 152 60.38 -0.26 67.29
C ASN A 152 61.24 -0.47 66.04
N LYS A 153 62.43 -1.05 66.19
CA LYS A 153 63.31 -1.38 65.07
C LYS A 153 62.74 -2.52 64.22
N GLU A 154 62.14 -3.53 64.84
CA GLU A 154 61.41 -4.59 64.14
C GLU A 154 60.18 -4.03 63.45
N LEU A 155 59.39 -3.17 64.10
CA LEU A 155 58.24 -2.50 63.51
C LEU A 155 58.65 -1.65 62.31
N HIS A 156 59.72 -0.87 62.44
CA HIS A 156 60.23 -0.03 61.36
C HIS A 156 60.79 -0.87 60.21
N ASN A 157 61.54 -1.93 60.50
CA ASN A 157 62.02 -2.87 59.48
C ASN A 157 60.86 -3.58 58.78
N THR A 158 59.80 -3.93 59.52
CA THR A 158 58.61 -4.56 58.97
C THR A 158 57.87 -3.59 58.06
N GLN A 159 57.70 -2.34 58.48
CA GLN A 159 57.11 -1.26 57.68
C GLN A 159 57.93 -0.99 56.42
N GLU A 160 59.25 -0.84 56.53
CA GLU A 160 60.13 -0.67 55.37
C GLU A 160 60.06 -1.86 54.41
N PHE A 161 60.03 -3.08 54.95
CA PHE A 161 59.94 -4.28 54.12
C PHE A 161 58.59 -4.36 53.41
N THR A 162 57.49 -4.03 54.09
CA THR A 162 56.16 -3.97 53.48
C THR A 162 56.10 -2.86 52.43
N ASP A 163 56.68 -1.70 52.69
CA ASP A 163 56.68 -0.57 51.76
C ASP A 163 57.54 -0.86 50.53
N LYS A 164 58.72 -1.47 50.70
CA LYS A 164 59.57 -1.94 49.59
C LYS A 164 58.85 -2.99 48.76
N ARG A 165 58.18 -3.94 49.40
CA ARG A 165 57.38 -4.96 48.70
C ARG A 165 56.18 -4.35 47.97
N LEU A 166 55.50 -3.39 48.58
CA LEU A 166 54.34 -2.71 47.99
C LEU A 166 54.76 -1.82 46.82
N ALA A 167 55.92 -1.15 46.91
CA ALA A 167 56.53 -0.41 45.81
C ALA A 167 56.93 -1.33 44.66
N GLN A 168 57.58 -2.47 44.95
CA GLN A 168 57.91 -3.47 43.93
C GLN A 168 56.66 -4.03 43.24
N ILE A 169 55.61 -4.37 44.00
CA ILE A 169 54.34 -4.86 43.42
C ILE A 169 53.68 -3.78 42.55
N LYS A 170 53.71 -2.51 42.99
CA LYS A 170 53.20 -1.39 42.19
C LYS A 170 53.99 -1.24 40.89
N ASP A 171 55.30 -1.31 40.94
CA ASP A 171 56.16 -1.17 39.75
C ASP A 171 56.00 -2.35 38.78
N THR A 172 55.95 -3.58 39.29
CA THR A 172 55.65 -4.77 38.47
C THR A 172 54.27 -4.71 37.84
N ASN A 173 53.26 -4.22 38.58
CA ASN A 173 51.92 -4.06 38.04
C ASN A 173 51.87 -2.93 37.01
N GLN A 174 52.56 -1.82 37.25
CA GLN A 174 52.58 -0.69 36.33
C GLN A 174 53.29 -1.05 35.02
N THR A 175 54.41 -1.79 35.09
CA THR A 175 55.11 -2.31 33.92
C THR A 175 54.27 -3.36 33.18
N ALA A 176 53.60 -4.27 33.90
CA ALA A 176 52.68 -5.24 33.29
C ALA A 176 51.52 -4.55 32.55
N VAL A 177 50.89 -3.53 33.18
CA VAL A 177 49.81 -2.75 32.56
C VAL A 177 50.30 -2.00 31.32
N LYS A 178 51.48 -1.38 31.36
CA LYS A 178 52.06 -0.70 30.18
C LYS A 178 52.31 -1.68 29.03
N ASN A 179 52.91 -2.83 29.33
CA ASN A 179 53.18 -3.86 28.32
C ASN A 179 51.87 -4.40 27.70
N GLU A 180 50.83 -4.58 28.51
CA GLU A 180 49.53 -5.03 28.02
C GLU A 180 48.83 -3.96 27.17
N GLN A 181 48.93 -2.68 27.56
CA GLN A 181 48.45 -1.56 26.75
C GLN A 181 49.17 -1.46 25.40
N GLU A 182 50.49 -1.65 25.37
CA GLU A 182 51.26 -1.66 24.11
C GLU A 182 50.91 -2.85 23.23
N LYS A 183 50.78 -4.06 23.79
CA LYS A 183 50.30 -5.23 23.06
C LYS A 183 48.91 -4.99 22.49
N GLY A 184 47.99 -4.43 23.29
CA GLY A 184 46.64 -4.06 22.85
C GLY A 184 46.67 -3.09 21.67
N ARG A 185 47.50 -2.04 21.74
CA ARG A 185 47.69 -1.08 20.63
C ARG A 185 48.25 -1.74 19.37
N GLN A 186 49.24 -2.62 19.49
CA GLN A 186 49.81 -3.33 18.34
C GLN A 186 48.79 -4.27 17.69
N VAL A 187 47.99 -4.98 18.49
CA VAL A 187 46.93 -5.85 17.97
C VAL A 187 45.85 -5.02 17.28
N GLN A 188 45.42 -3.91 17.87
CA GLN A 188 44.47 -3.00 17.24
C GLN A 188 45.01 -2.40 15.94
N ALA A 189 46.28 -1.98 15.90
CA ALA A 189 46.91 -1.44 14.70
C ALA A 189 46.96 -2.48 13.57
N LYS A 190 47.36 -3.73 13.87
CA LYS A 190 47.35 -4.83 12.91
C LYS A 190 45.94 -5.16 12.43
N LEU A 191 44.95 -5.14 13.32
CA LEU A 191 43.55 -5.35 12.96
C LEU A 191 43.06 -4.26 12.01
N HIS A 192 43.35 -2.99 12.31
CA HIS A 192 43.03 -1.87 11.43
C HIS A 192 43.71 -1.99 10.06
N GLU A 193 44.99 -2.35 10.03
CA GLU A 193 45.72 -2.53 8.78
C GLU A 193 45.12 -3.65 7.92
N ASN A 194 44.77 -4.78 8.54
CA ASN A 194 44.14 -5.91 7.84
C ASN A 194 42.74 -5.53 7.32
N LEU A 195 41.92 -4.89 8.15
CA LEU A 195 40.59 -4.39 7.74
C LEU A 195 40.70 -3.39 6.60
N GLN A 196 41.70 -2.51 6.62
CA GLN A 196 41.93 -1.55 5.54
C GLN A 196 42.32 -2.25 4.24
N LYS A 197 43.17 -3.29 4.30
CA LYS A 197 43.54 -4.09 3.13
C LYS A 197 42.35 -4.84 2.55
N GLU A 198 41.53 -5.48 3.40
CA GLU A 198 40.31 -6.16 2.97
C GLU A 198 39.30 -5.18 2.37
N TYR A 199 39.14 -4.01 2.96
CA TYR A 199 38.28 -2.95 2.44
C TYR A 199 38.73 -2.50 1.05
N ASN A 200 40.02 -2.19 0.88
CA ASN A 200 40.57 -1.76 -0.40
C ASN A 200 40.42 -2.85 -1.47
N PHE A 201 40.74 -4.11 -1.14
CA PHE A 201 40.59 -5.25 -2.05
C PHE A 201 39.13 -5.45 -2.47
N THR A 202 38.20 -5.33 -1.52
CA THR A 202 36.76 -5.45 -1.78
C THR A 202 36.27 -4.32 -2.67
N ASN A 203 36.74 -3.09 -2.44
CA ASN A 203 36.41 -1.93 -3.28
C ASN A 203 36.96 -2.09 -4.70
N GLU A 204 38.24 -2.43 -4.87
CA GLU A 204 38.84 -2.64 -6.20
C GLU A 204 38.13 -3.76 -6.97
N THR A 205 37.79 -4.85 -6.29
CA THR A 205 37.03 -5.97 -6.89
C THR A 205 35.61 -5.54 -7.26
N GLY A 206 34.98 -4.72 -6.40
CA GLY A 206 33.67 -4.14 -6.64
C GLY A 206 33.65 -3.21 -7.84
N GLU A 207 34.60 -2.29 -7.92
CA GLU A 207 34.74 -1.35 -9.05
C GLU A 207 34.99 -2.06 -10.37
N LYS A 208 35.84 -3.09 -10.39
CA LYS A 208 36.06 -3.93 -11.58
C LYS A 208 34.78 -4.63 -12.04
N ARG A 209 34.03 -5.23 -11.11
CA ARG A 209 32.75 -5.88 -11.46
C ARG A 209 31.71 -4.88 -11.95
N ILE A 210 31.69 -3.67 -11.37
CA ILE A 210 30.79 -2.59 -11.81
C ILE A 210 31.16 -2.14 -13.22
N SER A 211 32.45 -1.94 -13.53
CA SER A 211 32.89 -1.51 -14.85
C SER A 211 32.66 -2.59 -15.91
N GLU A 212 32.91 -3.86 -15.60
CA GLU A 212 32.59 -5.00 -16.47
C GLU A 212 31.09 -5.08 -16.77
N ARG A 213 30.23 -4.93 -15.74
CA ARG A 213 28.78 -4.92 -15.95
C ARG A 213 28.30 -3.74 -16.79
N LYS A 214 28.87 -2.55 -16.57
CA LYS A 214 28.57 -1.38 -17.39
C LYS A 214 28.95 -1.63 -18.85
N ALA A 215 30.14 -2.15 -19.12
CA ALA A 215 30.57 -2.48 -20.47
C ALA A 215 29.65 -3.52 -21.14
N ILE A 216 29.24 -4.57 -20.42
CA ILE A 216 28.27 -5.55 -20.94
C ILE A 216 26.94 -4.86 -21.26
N GLN A 217 26.44 -4.01 -20.35
CA GLN A 217 25.18 -3.30 -20.55
C GLN A 217 25.25 -2.35 -21.75
N ASP A 218 26.34 -1.61 -21.93
CA ASP A 218 26.57 -0.73 -23.07
C ASP A 218 26.60 -1.51 -24.38
N THR A 219 27.27 -2.67 -24.41
CA THR A 219 27.26 -3.53 -25.61
C THR A 219 25.87 -4.08 -25.92
N GLN A 220 25.05 -4.39 -24.91
CA GLN A 220 23.67 -4.83 -25.11
C GLN A 220 22.80 -3.69 -25.62
N TYR A 221 22.95 -2.49 -25.06
CA TYR A 221 22.25 -1.29 -25.50
C TYR A 221 22.54 -0.98 -26.96
N ASN A 222 23.83 -0.94 -27.33
CA ASN A 222 24.24 -0.69 -28.72
C ASN A 222 23.73 -1.78 -29.68
N ARG A 223 23.67 -3.05 -29.24
CA ARG A 223 23.07 -4.12 -30.07
C ARG A 223 21.58 -3.90 -30.30
N GLN A 224 20.85 -3.52 -29.25
CA GLN A 224 19.41 -3.23 -29.37
C GLN A 224 19.17 -2.02 -30.26
N GLU A 225 19.92 -0.94 -30.10
CA GLU A 225 19.85 0.26 -30.93
C GLU A 225 20.06 -0.08 -32.41
N ASN A 226 21.14 -0.82 -32.72
CA ASN A 226 21.40 -1.29 -34.08
C ASN A 226 20.29 -2.21 -34.64
N GLU A 227 19.65 -3.03 -33.82
CA GLU A 227 18.50 -3.85 -34.23
C GLU A 227 17.26 -3.00 -34.50
N TYR A 228 17.00 -1.98 -33.67
CA TYR A 228 15.90 -1.05 -33.86
C TYR A 228 16.08 -0.24 -35.15
N ASP A 229 17.28 0.28 -35.41
CA ASP A 229 17.59 1.03 -36.63
C ASP A 229 17.39 0.17 -37.89
N LYS A 230 17.86 -1.09 -37.86
CA LYS A 230 17.64 -2.03 -38.96
C LYS A 230 16.16 -2.30 -39.20
N ARG A 231 15.38 -2.52 -38.13
CA ARG A 231 13.93 -2.76 -38.24
C ARG A 231 13.19 -1.52 -38.74
N PHE A 232 13.61 -0.34 -38.27
CA PHE A 232 13.06 0.93 -38.70
C PHE A 232 13.27 1.13 -40.21
N HIS A 233 14.50 0.97 -40.70
CA HIS A 233 14.79 1.06 -42.13
C HIS A 233 14.04 -0.01 -42.95
N GLN A 234 13.96 -1.26 -42.48
CA GLN A 234 13.18 -2.29 -43.15
C GLN A 234 11.68 -1.94 -43.25
N GLN A 235 11.11 -1.35 -42.19
CA GLN A 235 9.72 -0.90 -42.21
C GLN A 235 9.52 0.29 -43.14
N GLN A 236 10.47 1.21 -43.16
CA GLN A 236 10.47 2.35 -44.07
C GLN A 236 10.54 1.90 -45.54
N ASP A 237 11.46 0.99 -45.87
CA ASP A 237 11.56 0.42 -47.22
C ASP A 237 10.28 -0.32 -47.64
N GLN A 238 9.67 -1.08 -46.73
CA GLN A 238 8.39 -1.75 -46.97
C GLN A 238 7.25 -0.75 -47.18
N TRP A 239 7.24 0.35 -46.43
CA TRP A 239 6.26 1.42 -46.59
C TRP A 239 6.41 2.10 -47.94
N ASP A 240 7.62 2.51 -48.31
CA ASP A 240 7.92 3.16 -49.58
C ASP A 240 7.59 2.25 -50.77
N ALA A 241 7.87 0.94 -50.66
CA ALA A 241 7.49 -0.04 -51.68
C ALA A 241 5.98 -0.18 -51.81
N ARG A 242 5.24 -0.19 -50.69
CA ARG A 242 3.76 -0.22 -50.69
C ARG A 242 3.17 1.05 -51.28
N GLU A 243 3.70 2.21 -50.90
CA GLU A 243 3.26 3.51 -51.41
C GLU A 243 3.48 3.61 -52.93
N LYS A 244 4.67 3.22 -53.41
CA LYS A 244 4.97 3.13 -54.85
C LYS A 244 4.00 2.20 -55.56
N GLY A 245 3.80 0.98 -55.05
CA GLY A 245 2.86 0.02 -55.64
C GLY A 245 1.41 0.52 -55.66
N GLN A 246 0.97 1.21 -54.61
CA GLN A 246 -0.37 1.80 -54.55
C GLN A 246 -0.52 2.96 -55.54
N ASN A 247 0.49 3.81 -55.65
CA ASN A 247 0.52 4.90 -56.63
C ASN A 247 0.49 4.37 -58.07
N GLU A 248 1.26 3.34 -58.38
CA GLU A 248 1.22 2.66 -59.69
C GLU A 248 -0.18 2.08 -59.97
N GLN A 249 -0.82 1.45 -58.99
CA GLN A 249 -2.19 0.95 -59.13
C GLN A 249 -3.19 2.09 -59.40
N TYR A 250 -3.07 3.22 -58.71
CA TYR A 250 -3.93 4.39 -58.97
C TYR A 250 -3.71 4.95 -60.37
N GLN A 251 -2.46 5.12 -60.80
CA GLN A 251 -2.14 5.60 -62.14
C GLN A 251 -2.70 4.66 -63.21
N ASN A 252 -2.56 3.35 -63.02
CA ASN A 252 -3.13 2.35 -63.93
C ASN A 252 -4.66 2.41 -63.97
N ARG A 253 -5.33 2.60 -62.83
CA ARG A 253 -6.80 2.76 -62.78
C ARG A 253 -7.25 4.04 -63.48
N ILE A 254 -6.55 5.15 -63.27
CA ILE A 254 -6.82 6.43 -63.95
C ILE A 254 -6.65 6.27 -65.46
N ALA A 255 -5.54 5.65 -65.91
CA ALA A 255 -5.29 5.41 -67.32
C ALA A 255 -6.36 4.50 -67.95
N HIS A 256 -6.74 3.42 -67.27
CA HIS A 256 -7.81 2.53 -67.74
C HIS A 256 -9.17 3.23 -67.79
N SER A 257 -9.51 4.01 -66.75
CA SER A 257 -10.77 4.77 -66.70
C SER A 257 -10.82 5.83 -67.81
N LYS A 258 -9.71 6.55 -68.03
CA LYS A 258 -9.57 7.52 -69.12
C LYS A 258 -9.78 6.85 -70.48
N LYS A 259 -9.13 5.72 -70.73
CA LYS A 259 -9.29 4.96 -71.98
C LYS A 259 -10.72 4.45 -72.18
N ALA A 260 -11.34 3.93 -71.12
CA ALA A 260 -12.74 3.49 -71.17
C ALA A 260 -13.70 4.65 -71.48
N TYR A 261 -13.46 5.82 -70.87
CA TYR A 261 -14.24 7.03 -71.13
C TYR A 261 -14.06 7.55 -72.56
N GLU A 262 -12.83 7.58 -73.07
CA GLU A 262 -12.53 7.94 -74.46
C GLU A 262 -13.24 7.01 -75.45
N ASN A 263 -13.23 5.69 -75.19
CA ASN A 263 -13.97 4.72 -76.00
C ASN A 263 -15.48 4.96 -75.93
N GLN A 264 -16.03 5.24 -74.74
CA GLN A 264 -17.45 5.52 -74.59
C GLN A 264 -17.87 6.80 -75.35
N LEU A 265 -17.05 7.86 -75.31
CA LEU A 265 -17.29 9.07 -76.07
C LEU A 265 -17.25 8.81 -77.58
N LYS A 266 -16.30 7.98 -78.04
CA LYS A 266 -16.21 7.56 -79.44
C LYS A 266 -17.45 6.77 -79.86
N ASP A 267 -17.88 5.79 -79.08
CA ASP A 267 -19.09 4.99 -79.36
C ASP A 267 -20.35 5.88 -79.37
N GLN A 268 -20.45 6.85 -78.45
CA GLN A 268 -21.56 7.81 -78.44
C GLN A 268 -21.56 8.69 -79.69
N HIS A 269 -20.38 9.15 -80.12
CA HIS A 269 -20.23 9.95 -81.33
C HIS A 269 -20.62 9.14 -82.58
N GLU A 270 -20.11 7.92 -82.74
CA GLU A 270 -20.46 7.04 -83.86
C GLU A 270 -21.97 6.73 -83.90
N ARG A 271 -22.59 6.48 -82.74
CA ARG A 271 -24.05 6.30 -82.63
C ARG A 271 -24.80 7.57 -83.03
N PHE A 272 -24.35 8.73 -82.57
CA PHE A 272 -24.96 10.00 -82.91
C PHE A 272 -24.89 10.27 -84.43
N GLU A 273 -23.72 10.09 -85.04
CA GLU A 273 -23.54 10.25 -86.49
C GLU A 273 -24.41 9.27 -87.27
N SER A 274 -24.47 8.00 -86.86
CA SER A 274 -25.33 7.00 -87.51
C SER A 274 -26.81 7.37 -87.42
N VAL A 275 -27.29 7.78 -86.24
CA VAL A 275 -28.68 8.23 -86.06
C VAL A 275 -28.95 9.49 -86.86
N TYR A 276 -28.01 10.44 -86.89
CA TYR A 276 -28.12 11.68 -87.65
C TYR A 276 -28.23 11.40 -89.16
N GLN A 277 -27.39 10.52 -89.69
CA GLN A 277 -27.43 10.10 -91.10
C GLN A 277 -28.76 9.41 -91.44
N LYS A 278 -29.18 8.42 -90.63
CA LYS A 278 -30.46 7.72 -90.81
C LYS A 278 -31.66 8.67 -90.75
N ASN A 279 -31.66 9.63 -89.82
CA ASN A 279 -32.70 10.64 -89.72
C ASN A 279 -32.69 11.57 -90.95
N GLY A 280 -31.50 11.95 -91.43
CA GLY A 280 -31.34 12.69 -92.68
C GLY A 280 -31.91 11.96 -93.89
N GLU A 281 -31.64 10.65 -94.01
CA GLU A 281 -32.18 9.80 -95.07
C GLU A 281 -33.70 9.65 -94.96
N ALA A 282 -34.22 9.34 -93.77
CA ALA A 282 -35.66 9.22 -93.51
C ALA A 282 -36.41 10.53 -93.81
N ASN A 283 -35.84 11.68 -93.45
CA ASN A 283 -36.42 12.99 -93.76
C ASN A 283 -36.42 13.27 -95.27
N ARG A 284 -35.36 12.91 -96.00
CA ARG A 284 -35.32 13.02 -97.47
C ARG A 284 -36.35 12.12 -98.12
N GLU A 285 -36.48 10.88 -97.66
CA GLU A 285 -37.48 9.93 -98.14
C GLU A 285 -38.90 10.47 -97.89
N SER A 286 -39.18 10.94 -96.67
CA SER A 286 -40.46 11.57 -96.30
C SER A 286 -40.78 12.78 -97.21
N LEU A 287 -39.81 13.65 -97.46
CA LEU A 287 -39.98 14.79 -98.38
C LEU A 287 -40.27 14.33 -99.82
N ASN A 288 -39.62 13.26 -100.27
CA ASN A 288 -39.87 12.70 -101.61
C ASN A 288 -41.27 12.08 -101.70
N ILE A 289 -41.73 11.38 -100.66
CA ILE A 289 -43.10 10.86 -100.56
C ILE A 289 -44.11 12.00 -100.58
N GLN A 290 -43.89 13.07 -99.79
CA GLN A 290 -44.75 14.25 -99.77
C GLN A 290 -44.81 14.93 -101.13
N LYS A 291 -43.67 15.12 -101.81
CA LYS A 291 -43.62 15.65 -103.18
C LYS A 291 -44.40 14.76 -104.15
N GLY A 292 -44.25 13.44 -104.06
CA GLY A 292 -44.99 12.49 -104.89
C GLY A 292 -46.49 12.57 -104.66
N ASN A 293 -46.93 12.66 -103.40
CA ASN A 293 -48.34 12.81 -103.05
C ASN A 293 -48.92 14.14 -103.54
N LEU A 294 -48.19 15.24 -103.35
CA LEU A 294 -48.57 16.57 -103.84
C LEU A 294 -48.73 16.58 -105.37
N LEU A 295 -47.80 15.95 -106.10
CA LEU A 295 -47.88 15.85 -107.56
C LEU A 295 -49.09 15.01 -108.00
N LYS A 296 -49.37 13.88 -107.33
CA LYS A 296 -50.57 13.08 -107.59
C LYS A 296 -51.84 13.90 -107.36
N GLU A 297 -51.92 14.60 -106.24
CA GLU A 297 -53.06 15.46 -105.88
C GLU A 297 -53.25 16.60 -106.89
N GLN A 298 -52.18 17.27 -107.32
CA GLN A 298 -52.24 18.28 -108.38
C GLN A 298 -52.75 17.72 -109.71
N VAL A 299 -52.33 16.51 -110.09
CA VAL A 299 -52.82 15.84 -111.31
C VAL A 299 -54.30 15.48 -111.17
N GLU A 300 -54.73 14.99 -110.01
CA GLU A 300 -56.14 14.71 -109.74
C GLU A 300 -57.01 15.97 -109.76
N MET A 301 -56.54 17.07 -109.16
CA MET A 301 -57.22 18.36 -109.23
C MET A 301 -57.37 18.85 -110.68
N LYS A 302 -56.32 18.76 -111.49
CA LYS A 302 -56.39 19.10 -112.93
C LYS A 302 -57.40 18.21 -113.66
N LYS A 303 -57.41 16.90 -113.41
CA LYS A 303 -58.39 15.98 -114.01
C LYS A 303 -59.83 16.34 -113.61
N LYS A 304 -60.08 16.67 -112.34
CA LYS A 304 -61.40 17.11 -111.86
C LYS A 304 -61.82 18.40 -112.55
N PHE A 305 -60.94 19.39 -112.62
CA PHE A 305 -61.18 20.65 -113.31
C PHE A 305 -61.53 20.45 -114.79
N PHE A 306 -60.76 19.65 -115.53
CA PHE A 306 -61.07 19.35 -116.94
C PHE A 306 -62.43 18.66 -117.11
N LYS A 307 -62.76 17.66 -116.27
CA LYS A 307 -64.07 16.99 -116.29
C LYS A 307 -65.24 17.92 -115.99
N GLU A 308 -65.04 18.90 -115.11
CA GLU A 308 -66.06 19.90 -114.80
C GLU A 308 -66.22 20.89 -115.95
N ASN A 309 -65.12 21.35 -116.57
CA ASN A 309 -65.16 22.26 -117.71
C ASN A 309 -65.80 21.63 -118.96
N GLU A 310 -65.56 20.33 -119.22
CA GLU A 310 -66.21 19.60 -120.32
C GLU A 310 -67.74 19.61 -120.24
N LYS A 311 -68.33 19.67 -119.03
CA LYS A 311 -69.79 19.75 -118.86
C LYS A 311 -70.41 21.08 -119.32
N TYR A 312 -69.59 22.12 -119.44
CA TYR A 312 -70.03 23.46 -119.83
C TYR A 312 -69.55 23.86 -121.23
N ALA A 313 -68.64 23.09 -121.84
CA ALA A 313 -68.25 23.24 -123.23
C ALA A 313 -69.45 22.97 -124.16
N GLY A 314 -69.99 24.01 -124.79
CA GLY A 314 -71.10 23.94 -125.75
C GLY A 314 -72.44 24.54 -125.29
N LYS A 315 -72.51 25.11 -124.07
CA LYS A 315 -73.72 25.82 -123.59
C LYS A 315 -73.64 27.35 -123.74
N GLU A 316 -72.60 27.88 -124.38
CA GLU A 316 -72.39 29.33 -124.55
C GLU A 316 -73.41 30.00 -125.49
N ASP A 317 -74.00 29.27 -126.44
CA ASP A 317 -74.87 29.85 -127.47
C ASP A 317 -76.38 29.75 -127.22
N ASP A 318 -76.81 29.02 -126.18
CA ASP A 318 -78.23 28.84 -125.87
C ASP A 318 -78.85 30.16 -125.34
N PRO A 319 -79.87 30.72 -126.03
CA PRO A 319 -80.57 31.94 -125.62
C PRO A 319 -81.14 31.88 -124.20
N PHE A 320 -81.39 30.69 -123.66
CA PHE A 320 -81.85 30.51 -122.27
C PHE A 320 -80.80 30.95 -121.23
N TYR A 321 -79.51 30.86 -121.55
CA TYR A 321 -78.39 31.23 -120.68
C TYR A 321 -77.80 32.62 -120.99
N LYS A 322 -78.34 33.33 -121.99
CA LYS A 322 -77.92 34.72 -122.28
C LYS A 322 -78.53 35.65 -121.23
N LEU A 323 -77.65 36.30 -120.46
CA LEU A 323 -78.04 37.34 -119.52
C LEU A 323 -78.66 38.49 -120.33
N GLN A 324 -79.99 38.63 -120.32
CA GLN A 324 -80.66 39.76 -120.95
C GLN A 324 -80.39 41.01 -120.12
N ASP A 325 -79.58 41.92 -120.66
CA ASP A 325 -79.47 43.27 -120.13
C ASP A 325 -80.85 43.93 -120.18
N ARG A 326 -81.40 44.27 -119.01
CA ARG A 326 -82.73 44.89 -118.88
C ARG A 326 -82.71 46.39 -119.13
N GLY A 327 -81.55 46.95 -119.47
CA GLY A 327 -81.38 48.38 -119.71
C GLY A 327 -81.40 49.19 -118.41
N ASN A 328 -81.02 48.58 -117.29
CA ASN A 328 -80.84 49.28 -116.03
C ASN A 328 -79.60 50.18 -116.15
N ARG A 329 -79.68 51.42 -115.67
CA ARG A 329 -78.59 52.40 -115.80
C ARG A 329 -78.30 53.03 -114.45
N LEU A 330 -77.02 53.14 -114.13
CA LEU A 330 -76.52 53.94 -113.03
C LEU A 330 -75.97 55.26 -113.58
N ARG A 331 -76.46 56.38 -113.06
CA ARG A 331 -75.88 57.72 -113.32
C ARG A 331 -75.42 58.32 -112.00
N GLU A 332 -74.26 58.94 -112.01
CA GLU A 332 -73.71 59.62 -110.85
C GLU A 332 -73.87 61.13 -110.99
N ASN A 333 -74.57 61.75 -110.04
CA ASN A 333 -74.55 63.19 -109.82
C ASN A 333 -73.63 63.52 -108.64
N PRO A 334 -73.20 64.78 -108.45
CA PRO A 334 -72.34 65.16 -107.33
C PRO A 334 -72.87 64.70 -105.96
N ASP A 335 -74.16 64.91 -105.70
CA ASP A 335 -74.77 64.70 -104.38
C ASP A 335 -75.49 63.35 -104.20
N PHE A 336 -75.86 62.69 -105.29
CA PHE A 336 -76.64 61.45 -105.29
C PHE A 336 -76.32 60.55 -106.48
N TYR A 337 -76.49 59.26 -106.30
CA TYR A 337 -76.55 58.28 -107.38
C TYR A 337 -78.00 58.13 -107.84
N ILE A 338 -78.21 58.07 -109.17
CA ILE A 338 -79.50 57.82 -109.80
C ILE A 338 -79.45 56.42 -110.41
N ILE A 339 -80.31 55.53 -109.93
CA ILE A 339 -80.51 54.21 -110.54
C ILE A 339 -81.82 54.24 -111.31
N GLU A 340 -81.74 54.12 -112.63
CA GLU A 340 -82.90 53.97 -113.53
C GLU A 340 -83.12 52.48 -113.77
N ALA A 341 -84.11 51.89 -113.10
CA ALA A 341 -84.47 50.48 -113.28
C ALA A 341 -85.65 50.37 -114.27
N TYR A 342 -85.52 49.54 -115.31
CA TYR A 342 -86.61 49.27 -116.24
C TYR A 342 -87.60 48.26 -115.63
N VAL A 343 -88.81 48.72 -115.38
CA VAL A 343 -89.90 48.00 -114.72
C VAL A 343 -91.20 48.21 -115.51
N PRO A 344 -91.56 47.28 -116.41
CA PRO A 344 -92.84 47.33 -117.11
C PRO A 344 -94.01 47.50 -116.15
N HIS A 345 -95.07 48.21 -116.57
CA HIS A 345 -96.23 48.52 -115.72
C HIS A 345 -96.80 47.31 -114.94
N HIS A 346 -96.81 46.12 -115.54
CA HIS A 346 -97.34 44.90 -114.95
C HIS A 346 -96.39 44.20 -113.95
N GLU A 347 -95.12 44.60 -113.87
CA GLU A 347 -94.11 43.99 -112.98
C GLU A 347 -93.78 44.86 -111.75
N LYS A 348 -94.53 45.94 -111.53
CA LYS A 348 -94.22 46.98 -110.54
C LYS A 348 -93.97 46.48 -109.12
N ASP A 349 -94.68 45.44 -108.71
CA ASP A 349 -94.64 44.92 -107.34
C ASP A 349 -93.56 43.84 -107.14
N ASN A 350 -92.93 43.37 -108.22
CA ASN A 350 -92.01 42.23 -108.21
C ASN A 350 -90.53 42.60 -108.22
N ILE A 351 -90.20 43.88 -108.13
CA ILE A 351 -88.81 44.38 -108.14
C ILE A 351 -88.45 44.95 -106.78
N LYS A 352 -87.34 44.46 -106.24
CA LYS A 352 -86.77 44.87 -104.97
C LYS A 352 -85.35 45.37 -105.19
N VAL A 353 -85.15 46.65 -104.93
CA VAL A 353 -83.82 47.26 -104.82
C VAL A 353 -83.40 47.22 -103.37
N THR A 354 -82.25 46.64 -103.09
CA THR A 354 -81.65 46.59 -101.76
C THR A 354 -80.24 47.16 -101.84
N ILE A 355 -79.93 48.12 -100.98
CA ILE A 355 -78.60 48.72 -100.89
C ILE A 355 -77.96 48.21 -99.61
N LYS A 356 -76.81 47.55 -99.73
CA LYS A 356 -75.99 47.08 -98.61
C LYS A 356 -74.53 47.21 -98.99
N ASP A 357 -73.71 47.65 -98.04
CA ASP A 357 -72.25 47.71 -98.18
C ASP A 357 -71.80 48.42 -99.47
N ASP A 358 -72.43 49.56 -99.77
CA ASP A 358 -72.18 50.38 -100.96
C ASP A 358 -72.40 49.64 -102.30
N VAL A 359 -73.17 48.56 -102.28
CA VAL A 359 -73.64 47.85 -103.48
C VAL A 359 -75.16 47.91 -103.53
N ALA A 360 -75.70 48.42 -104.64
CA ALA A 360 -77.11 48.35 -104.96
C ALA A 360 -77.41 47.06 -105.73
N SER A 361 -78.16 46.17 -105.10
CA SER A 361 -78.68 44.97 -105.75
C SER A 361 -80.13 45.19 -106.19
N ILE A 362 -80.35 45.19 -107.50
CA ILE A 362 -81.67 45.16 -108.12
C ILE A 362 -82.03 43.71 -108.37
N SER A 363 -83.03 43.21 -107.64
CA SER A 363 -83.53 41.85 -107.83
C SER A 363 -84.99 41.89 -108.25
N GLY A 364 -85.36 41.04 -109.19
CA GLY A 364 -86.74 40.94 -109.64
C GLY A 364 -87.12 39.52 -110.04
N LYS A 365 -88.42 39.23 -109.94
CA LYS A 365 -88.99 37.95 -110.36
C LYS A 365 -90.02 38.20 -111.45
N ARG A 366 -89.83 37.60 -112.62
CA ARG A 366 -90.83 37.56 -113.69
C ARG A 366 -91.45 36.17 -113.74
N ALA A 367 -92.77 36.12 -113.68
CA ALA A 367 -93.53 34.91 -113.93
C ALA A 367 -94.44 35.18 -115.14
N PHE A 368 -94.19 34.48 -116.24
CA PHE A 368 -95.10 34.47 -117.38
C PHE A 368 -95.83 33.12 -117.39
N LYS A 369 -97.15 33.16 -117.26
CA LYS A 369 -98.01 31.98 -117.39
C LYS A 369 -98.90 32.21 -118.60
N ASP A 370 -98.66 31.43 -119.65
CA ASP A 370 -99.54 31.38 -120.81
C ASP A 370 -100.31 30.06 -120.76
N GLN A 371 -101.61 30.12 -121.06
CA GLN A 371 -102.47 28.95 -121.11
C GLN A 371 -103.33 29.07 -122.36
N VAL A 372 -103.04 28.23 -123.35
CA VAL A 372 -103.83 28.09 -124.57
C VAL A 372 -104.55 26.74 -124.50
N GLU A 373 -105.86 26.77 -124.72
CA GLU A 373 -106.72 25.58 -124.76
C GLU A 373 -107.24 25.44 -126.20
N GLU A 374 -106.66 24.52 -126.95
CA GLU A 374 -107.04 24.20 -128.34
C GLU A 374 -107.11 22.67 -128.48
N ASP A 375 -108.19 22.16 -129.08
CA ASP A 375 -108.45 20.73 -129.36
C ASP A 375 -108.21 19.74 -128.20
N GLY A 376 -108.75 20.04 -127.01
CA GLY A 376 -108.79 19.11 -125.88
C GLY A 376 -107.45 18.88 -125.19
N ARG A 377 -106.43 19.69 -125.48
CA ARG A 377 -105.15 19.72 -124.74
C ARG A 377 -104.90 21.09 -124.15
N LYS A 378 -104.55 21.12 -122.87
CA LYS A 378 -104.14 22.32 -122.15
C LYS A 378 -102.62 22.37 -122.10
N LEU A 379 -102.02 23.26 -122.90
CA LEU A 379 -100.61 23.59 -122.76
C LEU A 379 -100.49 24.78 -121.80
N SER A 380 -99.77 24.59 -120.70
CA SER A 380 -99.38 25.69 -119.81
C SER A 380 -97.87 25.79 -119.75
N THR A 381 -97.34 26.94 -120.18
CA THR A 381 -95.92 27.28 -120.02
C THR A 381 -95.79 28.26 -118.88
N SER A 382 -95.11 27.85 -117.81
CA SER A 382 -94.75 28.74 -116.71
C SER A 382 -93.25 29.01 -116.75
N ASN A 383 -92.86 30.19 -117.24
CA ASN A 383 -91.48 30.63 -117.21
C ASN A 383 -91.26 31.51 -115.99
N TYR A 384 -90.37 31.07 -115.09
CA TYR A 384 -89.94 31.82 -113.92
C TYR A 384 -88.50 32.25 -114.13
N GLN A 385 -88.29 33.56 -114.29
CA GLN A 385 -86.96 34.13 -114.40
C GLN A 385 -86.72 35.05 -113.21
N THR A 386 -85.64 34.78 -112.49
CA THR A 386 -85.12 35.70 -111.47
C THR A 386 -83.89 36.37 -112.02
N PHE A 387 -83.81 37.69 -111.93
CA PHE A 387 -82.59 38.43 -112.25
C PHE A 387 -82.10 39.14 -110.99
N ARG A 388 -80.78 39.27 -110.90
CA ARG A 388 -80.08 40.04 -109.90
C ARG A 388 -78.98 40.79 -110.61
N GLU A 389 -79.04 42.11 -110.55
CA GLU A 389 -78.02 43.00 -111.08
C GLU A 389 -77.45 43.80 -109.91
N GLU A 390 -76.13 43.94 -109.89
CA GLU A 390 -75.42 44.60 -108.80
C GLU A 390 -74.63 45.78 -109.34
N PHE A 391 -74.84 46.94 -108.73
CA PHE A 391 -74.13 48.17 -109.01
C PHE A 391 -73.30 48.53 -107.79
N SER A 392 -71.98 48.51 -107.92
CA SER A 392 -71.08 49.00 -106.89
C SER A 392 -71.01 50.53 -106.96
N PHE A 393 -71.15 51.20 -105.82
CA PHE A 393 -70.94 52.64 -105.72
C PHE A 393 -69.47 52.95 -105.45
N GLU A 394 -68.96 54.02 -106.05
CA GLU A 394 -67.59 54.47 -105.78
C GLU A 394 -67.44 55.16 -104.42
N LYS A 395 -68.53 55.72 -103.89
CA LYS A 395 -68.57 56.45 -102.63
C LYS A 395 -69.65 55.88 -101.71
N PRO A 396 -69.44 55.97 -100.38
CA PRO A 396 -70.40 55.46 -99.43
C PRO A 396 -71.73 56.20 -99.52
N VAL A 397 -72.82 55.45 -99.36
CA VAL A 397 -74.19 55.95 -99.53
C VAL A 397 -75.02 55.87 -98.24
N ILE A 398 -75.99 56.77 -98.09
CA ILE A 398 -76.94 56.75 -96.96
C ILE A 398 -78.23 56.09 -97.41
N THR A 399 -78.57 54.95 -96.82
CA THR A 399 -79.78 54.19 -97.16
C THR A 399 -81.07 54.86 -96.67
N GLU A 400 -81.02 55.60 -95.56
CA GLU A 400 -82.17 56.25 -94.94
C GLU A 400 -82.77 57.41 -95.77
N GLY A 401 -81.97 58.02 -96.65
CA GLY A 401 -82.37 59.16 -97.49
C GLY A 401 -82.80 58.79 -98.91
N MET A 402 -82.96 57.49 -99.20
CA MET A 402 -83.29 57.04 -100.56
C MET A 402 -84.73 57.39 -100.94
N THR A 403 -84.89 58.11 -102.05
CA THR A 403 -86.22 58.40 -102.62
C THR A 403 -86.46 57.56 -103.87
N ARG A 404 -87.74 57.27 -104.14
CA ARG A 404 -88.18 56.49 -105.29
C ARG A 404 -89.32 57.21 -106.00
N GLU A 405 -89.16 57.45 -107.29
CA GLU A 405 -90.22 57.98 -108.16
C GLU A 405 -90.34 57.09 -109.38
N ARG A 406 -91.55 57.01 -109.91
CA ARG A 406 -91.84 56.21 -111.09
C ARG A 406 -92.25 57.13 -112.22
N ASN A 407 -91.59 56.98 -113.37
CA ASN A 407 -91.95 57.67 -114.60
C ASN A 407 -92.17 56.62 -115.71
N GLY A 408 -93.44 56.25 -115.94
CA GLY A 408 -93.81 55.23 -116.91
C GLY A 408 -93.31 53.82 -116.53
N ASP A 409 -92.47 53.26 -117.42
CA ASP A 409 -91.83 51.95 -117.23
C ASP A 409 -90.46 52.04 -116.56
N TYR A 410 -90.01 53.21 -116.12
CA TYR A 410 -88.78 53.34 -115.34
C TYR A 410 -89.08 53.71 -113.89
N VAL A 411 -88.36 53.07 -112.97
CA VAL A 411 -88.34 53.43 -111.56
C VAL A 411 -86.98 54.02 -111.27
N THR A 412 -86.97 55.28 -110.88
CA THR A 412 -85.76 56.03 -110.57
C THR A 412 -85.56 56.03 -109.05
N PHE A 413 -84.41 55.55 -108.61
CA PHE A 413 -83.99 55.60 -107.21
C PHE A 413 -82.89 56.64 -107.06
N TRP A 414 -83.09 57.61 -106.17
CA TRP A 414 -82.05 58.55 -105.78
C TRP A 414 -81.44 58.12 -104.47
N VAL A 415 -80.14 57.87 -104.50
CA VAL A 415 -79.39 57.40 -103.36
C VAL A 415 -78.39 58.49 -102.97
N PRO A 416 -78.59 59.20 -101.86
CA PRO A 416 -77.69 60.27 -101.45
C PRO A 416 -76.33 59.71 -101.04
N LYS A 417 -75.27 60.43 -101.42
CA LYS A 417 -73.90 60.12 -100.98
C LYS A 417 -73.68 60.63 -99.56
N LEU A 418 -72.84 59.94 -98.79
CA LEU A 418 -72.56 60.31 -97.40
C LEU A 418 -72.02 61.76 -97.27
N ASN A 419 -71.25 62.22 -98.25
CA ASN A 419 -70.60 63.54 -98.19
C ASN A 419 -71.55 64.74 -98.38
N SER A 420 -72.75 64.56 -98.93
CA SER A 420 -73.69 65.68 -99.16
C SER A 420 -74.52 66.04 -97.91
N PHE A 421 -74.47 65.23 -96.85
CA PHE A 421 -75.22 65.44 -95.61
C PHE A 421 -74.46 66.21 -94.50
N ASP A 422 -73.18 66.55 -94.73
CA ASP A 422 -72.34 67.26 -93.73
C ASP A 422 -72.79 68.73 -93.48
N GLY A 423 -73.79 69.22 -94.20
CA GLY A 423 -74.29 70.60 -94.11
C GLY A 423 -75.46 70.86 -93.14
N VAL A 424 -76.16 69.84 -92.60
CA VAL A 424 -77.43 70.06 -91.88
C VAL A 424 -77.56 69.23 -90.59
N ARG A 425 -77.06 69.82 -89.48
CA ARG A 425 -77.53 69.78 -88.07
C ARG A 425 -76.42 69.59 -87.04
N LYS A 426 -75.63 70.65 -86.84
CA LYS A 426 -75.30 71.10 -85.48
C LYS A 426 -76.49 71.88 -84.93
N LEU A 427 -77.46 71.20 -84.31
CA LEU A 427 -78.45 71.84 -83.43
C LEU A 427 -78.59 71.01 -82.15
N SER A 428 -77.84 71.49 -81.16
CA SER A 428 -78.08 71.49 -79.71
C SER A 428 -79.44 70.98 -79.20
N LYS A 429 -79.40 70.16 -78.15
CA LYS A 429 -79.87 70.43 -76.76
C LYS A 429 -80.11 69.09 -76.05
N LYS A 430 -79.43 68.83 -74.92
CA LYS A 430 -79.96 69.05 -73.56
C LYS A 430 -81.35 68.42 -73.37
N VAL A 431 -81.43 67.25 -72.75
CA VAL A 431 -81.62 67.03 -71.29
C VAL A 431 -80.88 65.77 -70.90
#